data_AF-A0A1H6JH72-F1
#
_entry.id   AF-A0A1H6JH72-F1
#
_cell.length_a   1.000
_cell.length_b   1.000
_cell.length_c   1.000
_cell.angle_alpha   90.00
_cell.angle_beta   90.00
_cell.angle_gamma   90.00
#
_symmetry.space_group_name_H-M   'P 1'
#
loop_
_entity.id
_entity.type
_entity.pdbx_description
1 polymer ?
#
loop_
_entity_poly.entity_id
_entity_poly.type
_entity_poly.pdbx_seq_one_letter_code
_entity_poly.pdbx_strand_id
1 'polypeptide(L)'
;MAPVEADVRLFEELDRLLGTYRAVVPHAVRVELDRLADGNGYEAVAAGVGRDLADRVETVDAVGETAKTDGTNENGSTAGDDDAGGSGSTNEYADDVLVALAEAGAVAYVVTNDRPLKNRILARNVPVIGLRGRNALAITEP
;
A
#
# COMPACT_ATOMS: atom_id res chain seq x y z
N MET A 1 0.59 -10.85 -6.06
CA MET A 1 1.14 -11.88 -5.15
C MET A 1 1.54 -11.21 -3.85
N ALA A 2 0.97 -11.67 -2.74
CA ALA A 2 1.26 -11.12 -1.42
C ALA A 2 2.52 -11.76 -0.80
N PRO A 3 3.18 -11.10 0.18
CA PRO A 3 4.40 -11.60 0.83
C PRO A 3 4.27 -13.00 1.46
N VAL A 4 3.05 -13.41 1.82
CA VAL A 4 2.76 -14.64 2.57
C VAL A 4 2.96 -15.92 1.77
N GLU A 5 2.73 -15.89 0.45
CA GLU A 5 2.99 -17.04 -0.45
C GLU A 5 4.48 -17.27 -0.68
N ALA A 6 5.29 -16.25 -0.41
CA ALA A 6 6.71 -16.23 -0.74
C ALA A 6 7.61 -16.57 0.47
N ASP A 7 7.04 -16.79 1.66
CA ASP A 7 7.78 -16.91 2.93
C ASP A 7 8.81 -15.76 3.09
N VAL A 8 8.45 -14.58 2.60
CA VAL A 8 9.35 -13.43 2.61
C VAL A 8 9.25 -12.72 3.93
N ARG A 9 10.37 -12.71 4.63
CA ARG A 9 10.60 -11.88 5.79
C ARG A 9 10.89 -10.46 5.33
N LEU A 10 9.81 -9.72 5.00
CA LEU A 10 9.87 -8.41 4.35
C LEU A 10 10.94 -7.50 4.97
N PHE A 11 10.87 -7.30 6.30
CA PHE A 11 11.80 -6.41 6.99
C PHE A 11 13.24 -6.93 6.98
N GLU A 12 13.48 -8.23 7.14
CA GLU A 12 14.85 -8.78 7.05
C GLU A 12 15.45 -8.60 5.65
N GLU A 13 14.64 -8.76 4.60
CA GLU A 13 15.08 -8.54 3.23
C GLU A 13 15.29 -7.05 2.91
N LEU A 14 14.47 -6.15 3.49
CA LEU A 14 14.70 -4.71 3.39
C LEU A 14 15.97 -4.28 4.15
N ASP A 15 16.22 -4.83 5.32
CA ASP A 15 17.46 -4.63 6.08
C ASP A 15 18.68 -5.10 5.26
N ARG A 16 18.57 -6.25 4.60
CA ARG A 16 19.62 -6.79 3.71
C ARG A 16 19.88 -5.90 2.49
N LEU A 17 18.83 -5.35 1.88
CA LEU A 17 18.94 -4.57 0.64
C LEU A 17 19.34 -3.11 0.87
N LEU A 18 18.75 -2.47 1.87
CA LEU A 18 18.85 -1.03 2.09
C LEU A 18 19.69 -0.67 3.32
N GLY A 19 19.87 -1.61 4.25
CA GLY A 19 20.51 -1.35 5.54
C GLY A 19 19.63 -0.49 6.44
N THR A 20 19.65 0.83 6.22
CA THR A 20 18.82 1.79 6.98
C THR A 20 17.76 2.41 6.07
N TYR A 21 16.50 2.33 6.49
CA TYR A 21 15.37 2.89 5.76
C TYR A 21 14.30 3.43 6.73
N ARG A 22 13.44 4.30 6.20
CA ARG A 22 12.17 4.65 6.82
C ARG A 22 11.06 4.07 5.96
N ALA A 23 10.38 3.06 6.48
CA ALA A 23 9.21 2.49 5.83
C ALA A 23 7.96 3.29 6.21
N VAL A 24 7.12 3.57 5.21
CA VAL A 24 5.83 4.22 5.36
C VAL A 24 4.78 3.48 4.56
N VAL A 25 3.52 3.52 5.00
CA VAL A 25 2.38 3.00 4.26
C VAL A 25 1.34 4.10 4.08
N PRO A 26 0.84 4.35 2.87
CA PRO A 26 -0.23 5.33 2.68
C PRO A 26 -1.52 4.94 3.40
N HIS A 27 -2.26 5.92 3.93
CA HIS A 27 -3.55 5.67 4.57
C HIS A 27 -4.52 4.91 3.65
N ALA A 28 -4.56 5.26 2.36
CA ALA A 28 -5.38 4.58 1.35
C ALA A 28 -5.10 3.06 1.29
N VAL A 29 -3.82 2.66 1.37
CA VAL A 29 -3.41 1.25 1.38
C VAL A 29 -3.88 0.54 2.65
N ARG A 30 -3.83 1.19 3.82
CA ARG A 30 -4.34 0.58 5.08
C ARG A 30 -5.84 0.33 5.03
N VAL A 31 -6.60 1.32 4.54
CA VAL A 31 -8.07 1.18 4.37
C VAL A 31 -8.41 0.03 3.43
N GLU A 32 -7.65 -0.13 2.35
CA GLU A 32 -7.85 -1.25 1.43
C GLU A 32 -7.52 -2.59 2.07
N LEU A 33 -6.37 -2.69 2.76
CA LEU A 33 -5.96 -3.91 3.46
C LEU A 33 -6.98 -4.33 4.51
N ASP A 34 -7.55 -3.39 5.27
CA ASP A 34 -8.61 -3.66 6.23
C ASP A 34 -9.84 -4.26 5.55
N ARG A 35 -10.31 -3.65 4.46
CA ARG A 35 -11.46 -4.16 3.69
C ARG A 35 -11.21 -5.53 3.08
N LEU A 36 -10.01 -5.76 2.53
CA LEU A 36 -9.64 -7.04 1.93
C LEU A 36 -9.52 -8.13 3.00
N ALA A 37 -8.96 -7.79 4.17
CA ALA A 37 -8.81 -8.70 5.30
C ALA A 37 -10.14 -9.15 5.91
N ASP A 38 -11.17 -8.30 5.85
CA ASP A 38 -12.55 -8.65 6.25
C ASP A 38 -13.25 -9.61 5.25
N GLY A 39 -12.63 -9.84 4.09
CA GLY A 39 -13.10 -10.79 3.09
C GLY A 39 -12.89 -12.25 3.50
N ASN A 40 -12.97 -13.15 2.52
CA ASN A 40 -12.73 -14.58 2.74
C ASN A 40 -11.73 -15.15 1.74
N GLY A 41 -11.07 -16.23 2.13
CA GLY A 41 -10.15 -16.96 1.28
C GLY A 41 -8.74 -16.35 1.22
N TYR A 42 -8.04 -16.64 0.14
CA TYR A 42 -6.61 -16.36 0.05
C TYR A 42 -6.28 -14.85 0.07
N GLU A 43 -7.09 -14.03 -0.60
CA GLU A 43 -6.89 -12.57 -0.64
C GLU A 43 -7.04 -11.94 0.75
N ALA A 44 -7.98 -12.42 1.56
CA ALA A 44 -8.14 -11.95 2.94
C ALA A 44 -6.96 -12.33 3.84
N VAL A 45 -6.43 -13.55 3.70
CA VAL A 45 -5.21 -13.97 4.42
C VAL A 45 -4.01 -13.12 4.00
N ALA A 46 -3.85 -12.89 2.69
CA ALA A 46 -2.83 -12.04 2.13
C ALA A 46 -2.90 -10.60 2.67
N ALA A 47 -4.11 -10.03 2.68
CA ALA A 47 -4.37 -8.69 3.20
C ALA A 47 -4.15 -8.60 4.71
N GLY A 48 -4.52 -9.62 5.48
CA GLY A 48 -4.25 -9.69 6.91
C GLY A 48 -2.76 -9.60 7.23
N VAL A 49 -1.91 -10.33 6.49
CA VAL A 49 -0.46 -10.19 6.63
C VAL A 49 0.04 -8.83 6.14
N GLY A 50 -0.52 -8.29 5.06
CA GLY A 50 -0.22 -6.93 4.62
C GLY A 50 -0.53 -5.89 5.71
N ARG A 51 -1.66 -6.05 6.41
CA ARG A 51 -2.09 -5.22 7.53
C ARG A 51 -1.13 -5.34 8.72
N ASP A 52 -0.77 -6.55 9.13
CA ASP A 52 0.21 -6.77 10.21
C ASP A 52 1.57 -6.12 9.91
N LEU A 53 1.99 -6.12 8.65
CA LEU A 53 3.20 -5.42 8.20
C LEU A 53 3.01 -3.90 8.23
N ALA A 54 1.85 -3.40 7.80
CA ALA A 54 1.52 -1.97 7.81
C ALA A 54 1.42 -1.40 9.24
N ASP A 55 0.97 -2.19 10.21
CA ASP A 55 0.89 -1.80 11.63
C ASP A 55 2.26 -1.53 12.26
N ARG A 56 3.33 -2.03 11.65
CA ARG A 56 4.71 -1.89 12.14
C ARG A 56 5.42 -0.65 11.61
N VAL A 57 4.78 0.11 10.73
CA VAL A 57 5.39 1.25 10.03
C VAL A 57 4.50 2.49 10.11
N GLU A 58 5.09 3.64 9.83
CA GLU A 58 4.37 4.91 9.91
C GLU A 58 3.33 5.04 8.79
N THR A 59 2.14 5.55 9.12
CA THR A 59 1.11 5.86 8.12
C THR A 59 1.25 7.29 7.66
N VAL A 60 1.17 7.50 6.35
CA VAL A 60 1.24 8.83 5.73
C VAL A 60 0.02 9.10 4.85
N ASP A 61 -0.36 10.35 4.75
CA ASP A 61 -1.37 10.79 3.78
C ASP A 61 -0.71 11.12 2.44
N ALA A 62 -1.51 11.15 1.37
CA ALA A 62 -1.02 11.55 0.05
C ALA A 62 -0.46 12.98 0.09
N VAL A 63 0.65 13.23 -0.62
CA VAL A 63 1.18 14.59 -0.77
C VAL A 63 0.19 15.39 -1.61
N GLY A 64 -0.72 16.11 -0.93
CA GLY A 64 -1.79 16.85 -1.59
C GLY A 64 -2.99 17.20 -0.72
N GLU A 65 -3.17 16.58 0.45
CA GLU A 65 -4.32 16.88 1.32
C GLU A 65 -3.89 17.35 2.71
N THR A 66 -3.05 18.38 2.75
CA THR A 66 -2.95 19.23 3.95
C THR A 66 -4.06 20.26 3.92
N ALA A 67 -5.28 19.85 4.27
CA ALA A 67 -6.28 20.63 5.01
C ALA A 67 -7.71 20.09 4.81
N LYS A 68 -8.14 19.15 5.67
CA LYS A 68 -9.47 19.17 6.30
C LYS A 68 -9.41 18.45 7.65
N THR A 69 -8.87 19.13 8.66
CA THR A 69 -9.44 18.99 10.00
C THR A 69 -10.62 19.95 10.04
N ASP A 70 -11.81 19.46 9.70
CA ASP A 70 -13.04 20.09 10.17
C ASP A 70 -13.76 19.09 11.06
N GLY A 71 -14.15 19.58 12.23
CA GLY A 71 -14.69 18.78 13.30
C GLY A 71 -16.14 18.37 13.08
N THR A 72 -16.55 17.43 13.94
CA THR A 72 -17.94 17.10 14.31
C THR A 72 -18.68 16.24 13.27
N ASN A 73 -19.07 14.99 13.56
CA ASN A 73 -20.05 14.66 14.59
C ASN A 73 -19.97 13.22 15.11
N GLU A 74 -20.03 13.10 16.42
CA GLU A 74 -20.67 11.98 17.10
C GLU A 74 -22.19 12.18 16.99
N ASN A 75 -22.89 11.25 16.32
CA ASN A 75 -24.29 10.91 16.59
C ASN A 75 -24.66 9.60 15.88
N GLY A 76 -25.33 8.73 16.64
CA GLY A 76 -25.60 7.36 16.28
C GLY A 76 -26.60 7.14 15.15
N SER A 77 -26.50 5.93 14.62
CA SER A 77 -27.53 5.08 14.00
C SER A 77 -28.48 5.74 13.00
N THR A 78 -28.40 5.31 11.74
CA THR A 78 -29.58 4.92 10.94
C THR A 78 -29.14 3.95 9.86
N ALA A 79 -29.76 2.77 9.84
CA ALA A 79 -29.75 1.84 8.73
C ALA A 79 -30.34 2.52 7.48
N GLY A 80 -29.65 2.40 6.36
CA GLY A 80 -30.09 2.94 5.08
C GLY A 80 -29.08 2.56 4.01
N ASP A 81 -29.36 1.44 3.35
CA ASP A 81 -28.82 1.11 2.05
C ASP A 81 -29.08 2.25 1.05
N ASP A 82 -28.20 2.31 0.04
CA ASP A 82 -28.25 3.14 -1.17
C ASP A 82 -27.67 4.56 -1.07
N ASP A 83 -26.36 4.69 -1.36
CA ASP A 83 -25.83 5.89 -2.02
C ASP A 83 -24.78 5.57 -3.10
N ALA A 84 -24.75 6.47 -4.07
CA ALA A 84 -24.20 6.44 -5.40
C ALA A 84 -22.67 6.55 -5.48
N GLY A 85 -22.14 6.11 -6.64
CA GLY A 85 -21.13 6.89 -7.35
C GLY A 85 -19.72 6.92 -6.76
N GLY A 86 -18.99 5.82 -6.89
CA GLY A 86 -17.55 5.78 -6.64
C GLY A 86 -16.87 4.66 -7.41
N SER A 87 -16.91 4.71 -8.74
CA SER A 87 -16.13 3.81 -9.61
C SER A 87 -14.64 4.22 -9.63
N GLY A 88 -14.06 4.43 -8.46
CA GLY A 88 -12.64 4.24 -8.24
C GLY A 88 -12.55 3.01 -7.37
N SER A 89 -12.20 1.87 -7.96
CA SER A 89 -11.95 0.69 -7.12
C SER A 89 -10.90 1.09 -6.08
N THR A 90 -11.07 0.74 -4.81
CA THR A 90 -10.16 1.20 -3.74
C THR A 90 -8.70 0.86 -4.04
N ASN A 91 -8.47 -0.18 -4.84
CA ASN A 91 -7.18 -0.59 -5.41
C ASN A 91 -6.59 0.45 -6.38
N GLU A 92 -7.35 0.92 -7.37
CA GLU A 92 -6.88 1.98 -8.27
C GLU A 92 -6.57 3.26 -7.50
N TYR A 93 -7.36 3.58 -6.47
CA TYR A 93 -7.09 4.71 -5.59
C TYR A 93 -5.79 4.54 -4.77
N ALA A 94 -5.54 3.37 -4.20
CA ALA A 94 -4.32 3.09 -3.46
C ALA A 94 -3.07 3.13 -4.37
N ASP A 95 -3.16 2.56 -5.57
CA ASP A 95 -2.13 2.61 -6.60
C ASP A 95 -1.85 4.06 -7.04
N ASP A 96 -2.89 4.87 -7.25
CA ASP A 96 -2.77 6.27 -7.62
C ASP A 96 -2.04 7.07 -6.55
N VAL A 97 -2.32 6.81 -5.27
CA VAL A 97 -1.59 7.42 -4.16
C VAL A 97 -0.12 7.02 -4.16
N LEU A 98 0.20 5.74 -4.38
CA LEU A 98 1.59 5.27 -4.48
C LEU A 98 2.33 5.92 -5.64
N VAL A 99 1.69 6.06 -6.80
CA VAL A 99 2.24 6.75 -7.96
C VAL A 99 2.46 8.24 -7.66
N ALA A 100 1.51 8.90 -7.00
CA ALA A 100 1.63 10.31 -6.64
C ALA A 100 2.79 10.55 -5.64
N LEU A 101 2.95 9.69 -4.62
CA LEU A 101 4.07 9.78 -3.68
C LEU A 101 5.43 9.58 -4.37
N ALA A 102 5.49 8.60 -5.29
CA ALA A 102 6.69 8.32 -6.08
C ALA A 102 7.05 9.50 -7.00
N GLU A 103 6.07 10.03 -7.73
CA GLU A 103 6.23 11.16 -8.64
C GLU A 103 6.61 12.45 -7.91
N ALA A 104 6.08 12.67 -6.70
CA ALA A 104 6.44 13.79 -5.83
C ALA A 104 7.85 13.66 -5.23
N GLY A 105 8.55 12.53 -5.41
CA GLY A 105 9.85 12.27 -4.80
C GLY A 105 9.79 12.08 -3.28
N ALA A 106 8.60 11.79 -2.74
CA ALA A 106 8.41 11.57 -1.30
C ALA A 106 9.00 10.23 -0.83
N VAL A 107 9.20 9.29 -1.75
CA VAL A 107 9.79 7.97 -1.50
C VAL A 107 10.90 7.68 -2.51
N ALA A 108 11.98 7.05 -2.04
CA ALA A 108 13.10 6.64 -2.88
C ALA A 108 12.86 5.30 -3.59
N TYR A 109 12.02 4.45 -3.01
CA TYR A 109 11.67 3.12 -3.51
C TYR A 109 10.19 2.85 -3.28
N VAL A 110 9.56 2.09 -4.17
CA VAL A 110 8.24 1.52 -3.93
C VAL A 110 8.34 0.01 -3.81
N VAL A 111 7.79 -0.56 -2.73
CA VAL A 111 7.72 -2.01 -2.55
C VAL A 111 6.41 -2.50 -3.14
N THR A 112 6.46 -3.22 -4.26
CA THR A 112 5.26 -3.83 -4.86
C THR A 112 5.60 -5.06 -5.71
N ASN A 113 4.69 -6.04 -5.68
CA ASN A 113 4.71 -7.19 -6.59
C ASN A 113 3.68 -7.08 -7.71
N ASP A 114 2.84 -6.06 -7.68
CA ASP A 114 1.84 -5.86 -8.72
C ASP A 114 2.53 -5.40 -10.01
N ARG A 115 2.29 -6.12 -11.10
CA ARG A 115 2.96 -5.87 -12.38
C ARG A 115 2.48 -4.56 -13.02
N PRO A 116 1.16 -4.30 -13.14
CA PRO A 116 0.64 -3.00 -13.55
C PRO A 116 1.24 -1.82 -12.76
N LEU A 117 1.18 -1.83 -11.42
CA LEU A 117 1.72 -0.77 -10.59
C LEU A 117 3.23 -0.62 -10.77
N LYS A 118 3.98 -1.73 -10.75
CA LYS A 118 5.43 -1.70 -11.01
C LYS A 118 5.76 -0.96 -12.30
N ASN A 119 5.06 -1.25 -13.40
CA ASN A 119 5.30 -0.59 -14.68
C ASN A 119 4.99 0.91 -14.60
N ARG A 120 3.93 1.30 -13.88
CA ARG A 120 3.56 2.70 -13.67
C ARG A 120 4.64 3.46 -12.88
N ILE A 121 5.17 2.86 -11.81
CA ILE A 121 6.20 3.48 -10.97
C ILE A 121 7.54 3.61 -11.71
N LEU A 122 7.97 2.55 -12.41
CA LEU A 122 9.21 2.61 -13.21
C LEU A 122 9.12 3.66 -14.31
N ALA A 123 7.95 3.84 -14.94
CA ALA A 123 7.72 4.90 -15.92
C ALA A 123 7.83 6.33 -15.33
N ARG A 124 7.83 6.48 -14.00
CA ARG A 124 8.10 7.74 -13.28
C ARG A 124 9.57 7.90 -12.87
N ASN A 125 10.47 7.02 -13.33
CA ASN A 125 11.88 6.96 -12.93
C ASN A 125 12.10 6.70 -11.44
N VAL A 126 11.20 5.94 -10.80
CA VAL A 126 11.32 5.54 -9.40
C VAL A 126 11.62 4.04 -9.32
N PRO A 127 12.70 3.63 -8.61
CA PRO A 127 13.05 2.22 -8.48
C PRO A 127 12.00 1.43 -7.68
N VAL A 128 11.81 0.16 -8.06
CA VAL A 128 10.83 -0.73 -7.43
C VAL A 128 11.51 -1.90 -6.76
N ILE A 129 11.15 -2.17 -5.51
CA ILE A 129 11.53 -3.38 -4.78
C ILE A 129 10.40 -4.40 -4.92
N GLY A 130 10.71 -5.60 -5.42
CA GLY A 130 9.73 -6.66 -5.56
C GLY A 130 10.35 -8.04 -5.38
N LEU A 131 9.50 -9.06 -5.33
CA LEU A 131 9.92 -10.44 -5.24
C LEU A 131 10.78 -10.84 -6.45
N ARG A 132 11.88 -11.53 -6.15
CA ARG A 132 12.75 -12.19 -7.11
C ARG A 132 12.95 -13.64 -6.69
N GLY A 133 12.55 -14.56 -7.56
CA GLY A 133 12.58 -15.98 -7.24
C GLY A 133 11.49 -16.35 -6.25
N ARG A 134 11.82 -17.20 -5.27
CA ARG A 134 10.82 -17.73 -4.33
C ARG A 134 10.63 -16.86 -3.09
N ASN A 135 11.72 -16.35 -2.51
CA ASN A 135 11.69 -15.76 -1.17
C ASN A 135 12.71 -14.61 -0.97
N ALA A 136 13.10 -13.92 -2.03
CA ALA A 136 14.06 -12.82 -1.94
C ALA A 136 13.48 -11.55 -2.55
N LEU A 137 13.91 -10.39 -2.05
CA LEU A 137 13.63 -9.10 -2.67
C LEU A 137 14.79 -8.65 -3.55
N ALA A 138 14.45 -7.92 -4.62
CA ALA A 138 15.43 -7.26 -5.48
C ALA A 138 14.91 -5.89 -5.94
N ILE A 139 15.86 -4.96 -6.14
CA ILE A 139 15.60 -3.65 -6.73
C ILE A 139 15.56 -3.82 -8.25
N THR A 140 14.55 -3.19 -8.87
CA THR A 140 14.46 -2.97 -10.32
C THR A 140 14.60 -1.48 -10.55
N GLU A 141 15.62 -1.09 -11.34
CA GLU A 141 15.81 0.27 -11.82
C GLU A 141 14.91 0.55 -13.05
N PRO A 142 14.49 1.81 -13.28
CA PRO A 142 13.69 2.21 -14.43
C PRO A 142 14.38 2.05 -15.79
#